data_AF-A0A359C646-F1
#
_entry.id   AF-A0A359C646-F1
#
_cell.length_a   1.000
_cell.length_b   1.000
_cell.length_c   1.000
_cell.angle_alpha   90.00
_cell.angle_beta   90.00
_cell.angle_gamma   90.00
#
_symmetry.space_group_name_H-M   'P 1'
#
loop_
_entity.id
_entity.type
_entity.pdbx_description
1 polymer ?
#
loop_
_entity_poly.entity_id
_entity_poly.type
_entity_poly.pdbx_seq_one_letter_code
_entity_poly.pdbx_strand_id
1 'polypeptide(L)'
;MKKMVATAVAVVFLTGAPFPFGMSKPAAADCQEEVDELRKEIDQNKDDYSADARREAKRHLAAAELNRVNPVNCREDLRKARQALREGRREKKREK
;
A
#
# COMPACT_ATOMS: atom_id res chain seq x y z
N MET A 1 37.46 -17.63 48.85
CA MET A 1 37.46 -16.29 48.22
C MET A 1 36.25 -16.19 47.31
N LYS A 2 35.49 -15.07 47.43
CA LYS A 2 34.41 -14.56 46.54
C LYS A 2 33.15 -15.41 46.39
N LYS A 3 31.93 -14.90 46.41
CA LYS A 3 31.24 -13.73 47.01
C LYS A 3 29.76 -14.03 46.73
N MET A 4 28.89 -13.76 47.69
CA MET A 4 27.43 -13.80 47.54
C MET A 4 26.90 -12.66 46.63
N VAL A 5 25.59 -12.74 46.34
CA VAL A 5 24.60 -11.65 46.17
C VAL A 5 24.13 -11.30 44.75
N ALA A 6 22.94 -11.83 44.44
CA ALA A 6 21.66 -11.15 44.11
C ALA A 6 21.49 -10.18 42.91
N THR A 7 20.21 -10.12 42.50
CA THR A 7 19.50 -9.02 41.79
C THR A 7 19.84 -8.90 40.29
N ALA A 8 18.93 -8.64 39.35
CA ALA A 8 17.55 -8.14 39.40
C ALA A 8 16.80 -8.51 38.11
N VAL A 9 15.47 -8.48 38.21
CA VAL A 9 14.49 -8.53 37.11
C VAL A 9 14.73 -7.43 36.08
N ALA A 10 14.63 -7.76 34.80
CA ALA A 10 14.16 -6.82 33.77
C ALA A 10 13.52 -7.59 32.60
N VAL A 11 12.20 -7.79 32.70
CA VAL A 11 11.34 -8.01 31.54
C VAL A 11 11.31 -6.70 30.76
N VAL A 12 11.86 -6.66 29.56
CA VAL A 12 11.49 -5.67 28.55
C VAL A 12 11.21 -6.40 27.24
N PHE A 13 9.91 -6.47 26.95
CA PHE A 13 9.34 -6.73 25.64
C PHE A 13 10.08 -5.93 24.56
N LEU A 14 10.76 -6.63 23.66
CA LEU A 14 11.02 -6.18 22.30
C LEU A 14 10.77 -7.37 21.39
N THR A 15 9.49 -7.70 21.23
CA THR A 15 8.99 -8.39 20.05
C THR A 15 9.26 -7.51 18.84
N GLY A 16 10.51 -7.52 18.38
CA GLY A 16 10.87 -7.12 17.02
C GLY A 16 10.27 -8.16 16.09
N ALA A 17 8.97 -8.05 15.83
CA ALA A 17 8.40 -8.71 14.68
C ALA A 17 9.24 -8.24 13.48
N PRO A 18 9.88 -9.14 12.72
CA PRO A 18 10.39 -8.75 11.42
C PRO A 18 9.17 -8.28 10.65
N PHE A 19 9.00 -6.97 10.51
CA PHE A 19 8.15 -6.41 9.48
C PHE A 19 8.57 -7.14 8.20
N PRO A 20 7.67 -7.85 7.50
CA PRO A 20 7.97 -8.39 6.20
C PRO A 20 8.06 -7.20 5.25
N PHE A 21 9.19 -6.51 5.28
CA PHE A 21 9.56 -5.56 4.25
C PHE A 21 9.62 -6.34 2.95
N GLY A 22 8.60 -6.12 2.12
CA GLY A 22 8.65 -6.31 0.69
C GLY A 22 9.10 -7.68 0.28
N MET A 23 8.15 -8.62 0.28
CA MET A 23 8.11 -9.60 -0.80
C MET A 23 8.08 -8.77 -2.10
N SER A 24 9.25 -8.53 -2.68
CA SER A 24 9.40 -8.01 -4.03
C SER A 24 8.79 -9.06 -4.94
N LYS A 25 7.46 -8.97 -5.16
CA LYS A 25 6.79 -9.67 -6.24
C LYS A 25 7.61 -9.40 -7.50
N PRO A 26 7.96 -10.43 -8.28
CA PRO A 26 8.71 -10.22 -9.52
C PRO A 26 7.99 -9.15 -10.34
N ALA A 27 8.73 -8.15 -10.83
CA ALA A 27 8.24 -6.97 -11.55
C ALA A 27 7.60 -7.27 -12.94
N ALA A 28 7.08 -8.49 -13.09
CA ALA A 28 6.32 -9.01 -14.21
C ALA A 28 4.97 -9.61 -13.73
N ALA A 29 4.44 -9.13 -12.60
CA ALA A 29 3.03 -9.33 -12.28
C ALA A 29 2.18 -8.77 -13.42
N ASP A 30 1.18 -9.54 -13.83
CA ASP A 30 0.26 -9.17 -14.89
C ASP A 30 -0.35 -7.81 -14.52
N CYS A 31 -0.42 -6.86 -15.47
CA CYS A 31 -0.95 -5.54 -15.18
C CYS A 31 -2.39 -5.63 -14.60
N GLN A 32 -3.12 -6.70 -14.95
CA GLN A 32 -4.42 -7.00 -14.37
C GLN A 32 -4.36 -7.39 -12.88
N GLU A 33 -3.32 -8.12 -12.44
CA GLU A 33 -3.14 -8.42 -11.02
C GLU A 33 -2.92 -7.13 -10.22
N GLU A 34 -2.13 -6.20 -10.74
CA GLU A 34 -1.92 -4.90 -10.10
C GLU A 34 -3.20 -4.04 -10.05
N VAL A 35 -4.05 -4.13 -11.08
CA VAL A 35 -5.37 -3.49 -11.10
C VAL A 35 -6.26 -4.04 -9.99
N ASP A 36 -6.35 -5.36 -9.87
CA ASP A 36 -7.17 -6.02 -8.85
C ASP A 36 -6.65 -5.71 -7.44
N GLU A 37 -5.33 -5.73 -7.25
CA GLU A 37 -4.69 -5.39 -5.98
C GLU A 37 -4.99 -3.94 -5.59
N LEU A 38 -4.83 -2.99 -6.52
CA LEU A 38 -5.10 -1.57 -6.26
C LEU A 38 -6.59 -1.32 -6.02
N ARG A 39 -7.49 -2.03 -6.71
CA ARG A 39 -8.93 -1.93 -6.49
C ARG A 39 -9.31 -2.39 -5.08
N LYS A 40 -8.74 -3.51 -4.64
CA LYS A 40 -8.90 -4.03 -3.28
C LYS A 40 -8.32 -3.07 -2.23
N GLU A 41 -7.16 -2.47 -2.49
CA GLU A 41 -6.56 -1.48 -1.60
C GLU A 41 -7.46 -0.25 -1.41
N ILE A 42 -8.03 0.29 -2.50
CA ILE A 42 -8.99 1.40 -2.43
C ILE A 42 -10.20 1.02 -1.61
N ASP A 43 -10.71 -0.20 -1.78
CA ASP A 43 -11.92 -0.64 -1.09
C ASP A 43 -11.69 -0.94 0.40
N GLN A 44 -10.49 -1.41 0.77
CA GLN A 44 -10.08 -1.62 2.17
C GLN A 44 -9.73 -0.31 2.90
N ASN A 45 -9.09 0.62 2.21
CA ASN A 45 -8.61 1.89 2.78
C ASN A 45 -9.47 3.07 2.31
N LYS A 46 -10.78 2.85 2.15
CA LYS A 46 -11.74 3.86 1.69
C LYS A 46 -11.61 5.17 2.47
N ASP A 47 -11.39 5.08 3.77
CA ASP A 47 -11.33 6.23 4.67
C ASP A 47 -9.94 6.88 4.77
N ASP A 48 -8.97 6.44 3.97
CA ASP A 48 -7.67 7.10 3.84
C ASP A 48 -7.62 8.07 2.65
N TYR A 49 -8.60 7.99 1.76
CA TYR A 49 -8.64 8.75 0.51
C TYR A 49 -9.83 9.73 0.50
N SER A 50 -9.70 10.83 -0.23
CA SER A 50 -10.82 11.72 -0.56
C SER A 50 -11.80 11.01 -1.51
N ALA A 51 -13.08 11.39 -1.47
CA ALA A 51 -14.09 10.75 -2.31
C ALA A 51 -13.79 10.94 -3.82
N ASP A 52 -13.30 12.12 -4.19
CA ASP A 52 -12.94 12.45 -5.57
C ASP A 52 -11.73 11.66 -6.05
N ALA A 53 -10.67 11.54 -5.23
CA ALA A 53 -9.51 10.72 -5.58
C ALA A 53 -9.84 9.25 -5.79
N ARG A 54 -10.74 8.68 -4.96
CA ARG A 54 -11.23 7.30 -5.19
C ARG A 54 -11.98 7.18 -6.53
N ARG A 55 -12.79 8.19 -6.88
CA ARG A 55 -13.53 8.21 -8.15
C ARG A 55 -12.57 8.28 -9.34
N GLU A 56 -11.57 9.15 -9.27
CA GLU A 56 -10.57 9.31 -10.33
C GLU A 56 -9.68 8.07 -10.47
N ALA A 57 -9.20 7.51 -9.35
CA ALA A 57 -8.45 6.26 -9.37
C ALA A 57 -9.25 5.12 -10.01
N LYS A 58 -10.55 4.99 -9.69
CA LYS A 58 -11.44 3.99 -10.31
C LYS A 58 -11.63 4.19 -11.81
N ARG A 59 -11.63 5.42 -12.32
CA ARG A 59 -11.67 5.69 -13.78
C ARG A 59 -10.41 5.19 -14.47
N HIS A 60 -9.25 5.46 -13.89
CA HIS A 60 -7.98 4.97 -14.43
C HIS A 60 -7.86 3.45 -14.34
N LEU A 61 -8.33 2.84 -13.24
CA LEU A 61 -8.41 1.37 -13.13
C LEU A 61 -9.28 0.77 -14.23
N ALA A 62 -10.45 1.35 -14.51
CA ALA A 62 -11.30 0.88 -15.61
C ALA A 62 -10.60 1.01 -16.98
N ALA A 63 -9.82 2.06 -17.21
CA ALA A 63 -9.01 2.18 -18.44
C ALA A 63 -7.91 1.12 -18.51
N ALA A 64 -7.22 0.85 -17.40
CA ALA A 64 -6.23 -0.23 -17.30
C ALA A 64 -6.85 -1.62 -17.54
N GLU A 65 -8.06 -1.86 -17.04
CA GLU A 65 -8.84 -3.08 -17.29
C GLU A 65 -9.17 -3.28 -18.77
N LEU A 66 -9.38 -2.20 -19.53
CA LEU A 66 -9.61 -2.25 -20.99
C LEU A 66 -8.31 -2.49 -21.76
N ASN A 67 -7.18 -2.04 -21.24
CA ASN A 67 -5.86 -2.14 -21.86
C ASN A 67 -5.14 -3.48 -21.57
N ARG A 68 -5.86 -4.60 -21.42
CA ARG A 68 -5.28 -5.91 -21.06
C ARG A 68 -4.17 -6.38 -22.00
N VAL A 69 -4.34 -6.12 -23.29
CA VAL A 69 -3.41 -6.55 -24.35
C VAL A 69 -2.28 -5.53 -24.60
N ASN A 70 -2.35 -4.34 -24.00
CA ASN A 70 -1.32 -3.31 -24.10
C ASN A 70 -0.74 -3.00 -22.70
N PRO A 71 0.34 -3.70 -22.31
CA PRO A 71 0.91 -3.55 -20.98
C PRO A 71 1.47 -2.15 -20.70
N VAL A 72 1.86 -1.40 -21.75
CA VAL A 72 2.37 -0.03 -21.60
C VAL A 72 1.25 0.89 -21.15
N ASN A 73 0.13 0.91 -21.88
CA ASN A 73 -1.02 1.74 -21.54
C ASN A 73 -1.61 1.35 -20.18
N CYS A 74 -1.71 0.05 -19.90
CA CYS A 74 -2.21 -0.44 -18.63
C CYS A 74 -1.34 0.05 -17.45
N ARG A 75 -0.01 0.01 -17.58
CA ARG A 75 0.92 0.55 -16.56
C ARG A 75 0.81 2.06 -16.41
N GLU A 76 0.61 2.79 -17.49
CA GLU A 76 0.38 4.24 -17.43
C GLU A 76 -0.90 4.57 -16.67
N ASP A 77 -1.98 3.86 -16.94
CA ASP A 77 -3.26 4.04 -16.26
C ASP A 77 -3.17 3.67 -14.78
N LEU A 78 -2.47 2.58 -14.43
CA LEU A 78 -2.17 2.24 -13.03
C LEU A 78 -1.37 3.34 -12.33
N ARG A 79 -0.37 3.91 -13.00
CA ARG A 79 0.43 5.01 -12.44
C ARG A 79 -0.44 6.23 -12.15
N LYS A 80 -1.35 6.58 -13.06
CA LYS A 80 -2.32 7.67 -12.87
C LYS A 80 -3.27 7.37 -11.72
N ALA A 81 -3.79 6.15 -11.61
CA ALA A 81 -4.64 5.73 -10.50
C ALA A 81 -3.92 5.89 -9.15
N ARG A 82 -2.67 5.41 -9.04
CA ARG A 82 -1.84 5.58 -7.84
C ARG A 82 -1.49 7.04 -7.55
N GLN A 83 -1.39 7.88 -8.56
CA GLN A 83 -1.15 9.30 -8.39
C GLN A 83 -2.36 10.00 -7.78
N ALA A 84 -3.56 9.77 -8.35
CA ALA A 84 -4.80 10.33 -7.82
C ALA A 84 -5.02 9.98 -6.35
N LEU A 85 -4.77 8.72 -5.96
CA LEU A 85 -4.87 8.30 -4.56
C LEU A 85 -3.86 9.00 -3.64
N ARG A 86 -2.63 9.22 -4.11
CA ARG A 86 -1.60 9.95 -3.34
C ARG A 86 -1.98 11.41 -3.13
N GLU A 87 -2.55 12.04 -4.15
CA GLU A 87 -3.06 13.41 -4.07
C GLU A 87 -4.25 13.50 -3.11
N GLY A 88 -5.25 12.63 -3.26
CA GLY A 88 -6.40 12.58 -2.36
C GLY A 88 -6.07 12.26 -0.91
N ARG A 89 -5.03 11.44 -0.66
CA ARG A 89 -4.55 11.19 0.72
C ARG A 89 -3.93 12.45 1.34
N ARG A 90 -3.23 13.26 0.53
CA ARG A 90 -2.66 14.54 0.99
C ARG A 90 -3.76 15.56 1.28
N GLU A 91 -4.78 15.62 0.43
CA GLU A 91 -5.97 16.47 0.64
C GLU A 91 -6.67 16.10 1.95
N LYS A 92 -7.01 14.82 2.13
CA LYS A 92 -7.68 14.34 3.35
C LYS A 92 -6.89 14.63 4.62
N LYS A 93 -5.56 14.57 4.55
CA LYS A 93 -4.68 14.93 5.68
C LYS A 93 -4.68 16.43 6.00
N ARG A 94 -4.97 17.30 5.03
CA ARG A 94 -5.07 18.76 5.23
C ARG A 94 -6.44 19.19 5.75
N GLU A 95 -7.47 18.38 5.54
CA GLU A 95 -8.84 18.61 6.04
C GLU A 95 -9.04 18.15 7.49
N LYS A 96 -8.14 17.30 8.01
CA LYS A 96 -8.12 16.84 9.41
C LYS A 96 -7.25 17.76 10.26
#